data_AF-A0A656JUC0-F1
#
_entry.id   AF-A0A656JUC0-F1
#
_cell.length_a   1.000
_cell.length_b   1.000
_cell.length_c   1.000
_cell.angle_alpha   90.00
_cell.angle_beta   90.00
_cell.angle_gamma   90.00
#
_symmetry.space_group_name_H-M   'P 1'
#
loop_
_entity.id
_entity.type
_entity.pdbx_description
1 polymer ?
#
loop_
_entity_poly.entity_id
_entity_poly.type
_entity_poly.pdbx_seq_one_letter_code
_entity_poly.pdbx_strand_id
1 'polypeptide(L)'
;MTVMSRPTLDYYQDARIDLATILRILFDQKALILWTVGLFFLIGLAYAVLSTPVYQANAMIQIEPRKIGIEGTPEVNGKPLSVSQATTEIELIKSRALLGKVVDDLQLNVLQKPDLFPVIGPYLYRTFAPGQDGALAEPLWGLSHYAWGGEKIEVFQLEVPEHLLGEKLTLTAGKPGQFVLYDSDHNRLLGGAVNRVIEGNGVKIQIAALLARPGTDFTVSRQRTLGTALIYQNRLKIAEAGRDSGIIYLSIEDQDAQRANRILDQISRLYVRQNVERSSAEAAQRLQFLRSQLPAVRKQLE
;
A
#
# COMPACT_ATOMS: atom_id res chain seq x y z
N MET A 1 -80.55 -8.54 42.89
CA MET A 1 -80.68 -8.26 41.44
C MET A 1 -79.29 -8.25 40.83
N THR A 2 -79.08 -9.28 40.03
CA THR A 2 -78.00 -9.71 39.15
C THR A 2 -76.81 -8.75 38.94
N VAL A 3 -75.66 -9.14 39.50
CA VAL A 3 -74.33 -8.61 39.19
C VAL A 3 -73.90 -9.20 37.84
N MET A 4 -73.63 -8.37 36.82
CA MET A 4 -73.04 -8.83 35.56
C MET A 4 -71.58 -9.20 35.79
N SER A 5 -71.28 -10.49 35.68
CA SER A 5 -69.93 -11.02 35.55
C SER A 5 -69.33 -10.51 34.22
N ARG A 6 -68.27 -9.70 34.30
CA ARG A 6 -67.44 -9.39 33.13
C ARG A 6 -66.78 -10.68 32.66
N PRO A 7 -66.82 -11.04 31.37
CA PRO A 7 -65.99 -12.12 30.88
C PRO A 7 -64.55 -11.64 30.93
N THR A 8 -63.74 -12.23 31.81
CA THR A 8 -62.29 -12.13 31.72
C THR A 8 -61.91 -12.79 30.39
N LEU A 9 -61.46 -11.99 29.43
CA LEU A 9 -60.75 -12.49 28.27
C LEU A 9 -59.43 -13.08 28.79
N ASP A 10 -59.47 -14.33 29.23
CA ASP A 10 -58.28 -15.14 29.43
C ASP A 10 -57.70 -15.39 28.04
N TYR A 11 -56.85 -14.47 27.60
CA TYR A 11 -55.85 -14.74 26.59
C TYR A 11 -54.82 -15.65 27.27
N TYR A 12 -55.15 -16.95 27.40
CA TYR A 12 -54.11 -17.96 27.57
C TYR A 12 -53.21 -17.80 26.35
N GLN A 13 -52.12 -17.05 26.54
CA GLN A 13 -50.93 -17.29 25.77
C GLN A 13 -50.55 -18.73 26.05
N ASP A 14 -51.03 -19.65 25.21
CA ASP A 14 -50.25 -20.84 24.93
C ASP A 14 -48.89 -20.31 24.48
N ALA A 15 -47.95 -20.25 25.43
CA ALA A 15 -46.53 -20.01 25.20
C ALA A 15 -45.89 -21.20 24.44
N ARG A 16 -46.68 -21.88 23.61
CA ARG A 16 -46.29 -22.91 22.69
C ARG A 16 -46.25 -22.25 21.32
N ILE A 17 -45.04 -21.93 20.89
CA ILE A 17 -44.77 -21.48 19.53
C ILE A 17 -45.38 -22.51 18.57
N ASP A 18 -46.45 -22.13 17.88
CA ASP A 18 -47.07 -22.98 16.86
C ASP A 18 -46.20 -22.97 15.60
N LEU A 19 -45.30 -23.94 15.52
CA LEU A 19 -44.37 -24.13 14.40
C LEU A 19 -45.10 -24.26 13.06
N ALA A 20 -46.28 -24.88 13.04
CA ALA A 20 -47.02 -25.10 11.80
C ALA A 20 -47.58 -23.79 11.23
N THR A 21 -48.10 -22.92 12.10
CA THR A 21 -48.58 -21.58 11.71
C THR A 21 -47.44 -20.70 11.19
N ILE A 22 -46.27 -20.72 11.84
CA ILE A 22 -45.09 -19.98 11.36
C ILE A 22 -44.63 -20.51 9.99
N LEU A 23 -44.60 -21.84 9.81
CA LEU A 23 -44.16 -22.46 8.55
C LEU A 23 -45.12 -22.12 7.38
N ARG A 24 -46.43 -22.04 7.66
CA ARG A 24 -47.44 -21.65 6.67
C ARG A 24 -47.26 -20.19 6.23
N ILE A 25 -47.07 -19.28 7.18
CA ILE A 25 -46.80 -17.86 6.88
C ILE A 25 -45.53 -17.71 6.03
N LEU A 26 -44.49 -18.49 6.31
CA LEU A 26 -43.25 -18.51 5.52
C LEU A 26 -43.49 -18.97 4.06
N PHE A 27 -44.29 -20.02 3.86
CA PHE A 27 -44.60 -20.52 2.52
C PHE A 27 -45.52 -19.58 1.73
N ASP A 28 -46.46 -18.91 2.40
CA ASP A 28 -47.35 -17.94 1.76
C ASP A 28 -46.58 -16.71 1.25
N GLN A 29 -45.53 -16.29 1.98
CA GLN A 29 -44.67 -15.14 1.61
C GLN A 29 -43.35 -15.55 0.93
N LYS A 30 -43.24 -16.79 0.42
CA LYS A 30 -42.01 -17.32 -0.19
C LYS A 30 -41.45 -16.43 -1.30
N ALA A 31 -42.30 -15.75 -2.06
CA ALA A 31 -41.89 -14.87 -3.15
C ALA A 31 -41.17 -13.60 -2.62
N LEU A 32 -41.70 -12.98 -1.56
CA LEU A 32 -41.09 -11.82 -0.91
C LEU A 32 -39.74 -12.20 -0.30
N ILE A 33 -39.68 -13.34 0.39
CA ILE A 33 -38.45 -13.87 0.98
C ILE A 33 -37.42 -14.16 -0.11
N LEU A 34 -37.80 -14.88 -1.17
CA LEU A 34 -36.89 -15.24 -2.26
C LEU A 34 -36.38 -13.99 -2.99
N TRP A 35 -37.24 -12.99 -3.22
CA TRP A 35 -36.81 -11.74 -3.85
C TRP A 35 -35.86 -10.94 -2.96
N THR A 36 -36.15 -10.84 -1.66
CA THR A 36 -35.30 -10.10 -0.71
C THR A 36 -33.96 -10.79 -0.52
N VAL A 37 -33.96 -12.11 -0.27
CA VAL A 37 -32.74 -12.92 -0.17
C VAL A 37 -31.96 -12.88 -1.47
N GLY A 38 -32.62 -13.00 -2.61
CA GLY A 38 -32.02 -12.91 -3.94
C GLY A 38 -31.37 -11.55 -4.19
N LEU A 39 -32.03 -10.46 -3.82
CA LEU A 39 -31.49 -9.11 -3.95
C LEU A 39 -30.23 -8.92 -3.10
N PHE A 40 -30.27 -9.26 -1.81
CA PHE A 40 -29.09 -9.14 -0.94
C PHE A 40 -27.97 -10.11 -1.34
N PHE A 41 -28.32 -11.30 -1.83
CA PHE A 41 -27.36 -12.24 -2.39
C PHE A 41 -26.68 -11.69 -3.63
N LEU A 42 -27.43 -11.11 -4.58
CA LEU A 42 -26.87 -10.48 -5.78
C LEU A 42 -25.99 -9.28 -5.43
N ILE A 43 -26.38 -8.45 -4.47
CA ILE A 43 -25.56 -7.33 -3.99
C ILE A 43 -24.26 -7.85 -3.34
N GLY A 44 -24.36 -8.86 -2.49
CA GLY A 44 -23.19 -9.48 -1.85
C GLY A 44 -22.25 -10.13 -2.88
N LEU A 45 -22.80 -10.81 -3.89
CA LEU A 45 -22.04 -11.39 -4.99
C LEU A 45 -21.36 -10.31 -5.84
N ALA A 46 -22.08 -9.25 -6.20
CA ALA A 46 -21.52 -8.11 -6.93
C ALA A 46 -20.37 -7.49 -6.13
N TYR A 47 -20.54 -7.26 -4.83
CA TYR A 47 -19.47 -6.74 -3.97
C TYR A 47 -18.26 -7.69 -3.94
N ALA A 48 -18.47 -8.99 -3.76
CA ALA A 48 -17.38 -9.97 -3.70
C ALA A 48 -16.55 -10.01 -4.99
N VAL A 49 -17.19 -9.85 -6.16
CA VAL A 49 -16.51 -9.87 -7.46
C VAL A 49 -15.85 -8.53 -7.80
N LEU A 50 -16.50 -7.41 -7.47
CA LEU A 50 -16.03 -6.06 -7.80
C LEU A 50 -14.97 -5.52 -6.83
N SER A 51 -14.88 -6.06 -5.62
CA SER A 51 -13.92 -5.59 -4.61
C SER A 51 -12.47 -5.67 -5.12
N THR A 52 -11.67 -4.67 -4.79
CA THR A 52 -10.26 -4.61 -5.15
C THR A 52 -9.47 -5.58 -4.28
N PRO A 53 -8.75 -6.58 -4.84
CA PRO A 53 -7.92 -7.50 -4.08
C PRO A 53 -6.78 -6.73 -3.41
N VAL A 54 -6.38 -7.22 -2.24
CA VAL A 54 -5.23 -6.73 -1.49
C VAL A 54 -4.20 -7.85 -1.46
N TYR A 55 -3.02 -7.60 -2.01
CA TYR A 55 -1.90 -8.54 -2.06
C TYR A 55 -0.93 -8.24 -0.93
N GLN A 56 -0.29 -9.27 -0.39
CA GLN A 56 0.73 -9.13 0.64
C GLN A 56 2.06 -9.70 0.15
N ALA A 57 3.13 -8.90 0.23
CA ALA A 57 4.50 -9.37 0.05
C ALA A 57 5.09 -9.70 1.43
N ASN A 58 5.93 -10.74 1.50
CA ASN A 58 6.60 -11.18 2.72
C ASN A 58 8.11 -11.34 2.50
N ALA A 59 8.90 -10.97 3.50
CA ALA A 59 10.35 -11.15 3.51
C ALA A 59 10.82 -11.57 4.90
N MET A 60 11.94 -12.29 4.96
CA MET A 60 12.56 -12.74 6.19
C MET A 60 14.01 -12.26 6.21
N ILE A 61 14.40 -11.61 7.30
CA ILE A 61 15.78 -11.14 7.53
C ILE A 61 16.30 -11.80 8.80
N GLN A 62 17.47 -12.43 8.69
CA GLN A 62 18.21 -12.93 9.83
C GLN A 62 19.24 -11.89 10.28
N ILE A 63 19.22 -11.60 11.58
CA ILE A 63 20.18 -10.75 12.26
C ILE A 63 21.17 -11.66 12.96
N GLU A 64 22.45 -11.40 12.73
CA GLU A 64 23.50 -12.04 13.50
C GLU A 64 23.68 -11.29 14.83
N PRO A 65 23.66 -11.99 15.98
CA PRO A 65 23.87 -11.34 17.25
C PRO A 65 25.27 -10.75 17.30
N ARG A 66 25.38 -9.46 17.67
CA ARG A 66 26.68 -8.83 17.87
C ARG A 66 27.40 -9.57 19.01
N LYS A 67 28.50 -10.26 18.70
CA LYS A 67 29.41 -10.78 19.73
C LYS A 67 30.13 -9.60 20.38
N ILE A 68 29.59 -9.09 21.48
CA ILE A 68 30.25 -8.11 22.34
C ILE A 68 31.05 -8.92 23.36
N GLY A 69 32.21 -9.41 22.95
CA GLY A 69 33.07 -10.17 23.85
C GLY A 69 34.49 -10.18 23.31
N ILE A 70 35.41 -9.58 24.07
CA ILE A 70 36.82 -9.93 23.97
C ILE A 70 36.89 -11.39 24.45
N GLU A 71 37.38 -12.30 23.63
CA GLU A 71 37.63 -13.69 24.03
C GLU A 71 38.45 -13.69 25.33
N GLY A 72 37.81 -14.07 26.46
CA GLY A 72 38.51 -14.32 27.72
C GLY A 72 38.05 -13.57 28.99
N THR A 73 36.98 -12.77 29.00
CA THR A 73 36.42 -12.24 30.27
C THR A 73 35.02 -12.80 30.55
N PRO A 74 34.80 -13.50 31.69
CA PRO A 74 33.47 -13.95 32.05
C PRO A 74 32.59 -12.73 32.37
N GLU A 75 31.51 -12.58 31.61
CA GLU A 75 30.50 -11.51 31.78
C GLU A 75 29.77 -11.67 33.12
N VAL A 76 30.37 -11.15 34.19
CA VAL A 76 29.67 -10.87 35.44
C VAL A 76 29.11 -9.46 35.32
N ASN A 77 27.94 -9.31 34.71
CA ASN A 77 27.08 -8.15 34.93
C ASN A 77 25.62 -8.49 34.62
N GLY A 78 24.91 -8.90 35.68
CA GLY A 78 23.46 -9.03 35.70
C GLY A 78 22.76 -7.68 35.66
N LYS A 79 22.49 -7.18 34.45
CA LYS A 79 21.46 -6.15 34.21
C LYS A 79 20.44 -6.65 33.17
N PRO A 80 19.17 -6.85 33.55
CA PRO A 80 18.11 -7.20 32.62
C PRO A 80 17.55 -5.93 31.98
N LEU A 81 18.29 -5.33 31.06
CA LEU A 81 17.75 -4.43 30.03
C LEU A 81 18.38 -4.78 28.68
N SER A 82 18.35 -6.07 28.33
CA SER A 82 18.56 -6.51 26.95
C SER A 82 17.35 -6.01 26.17
N VAL A 83 17.43 -4.79 25.63
CA VAL A 83 16.59 -4.43 24.48
C VAL A 83 16.95 -5.48 23.43
N SER A 84 16.01 -6.35 23.07
CA SER A 84 16.25 -7.38 22.04
C SER A 84 16.94 -6.70 20.87
N GLN A 85 18.05 -7.29 20.39
CA GLN A 85 18.76 -6.76 19.23
C GLN A 85 17.80 -6.62 18.04
N ALA A 86 16.79 -7.50 17.95
CA ALA A 86 15.71 -7.39 16.99
C ALA A 86 14.90 -6.11 17.15
N THR A 87 14.54 -5.68 18.37
CA THR A 87 13.80 -4.42 18.59
C THR A 87 14.56 -3.21 18.04
N THR A 88 15.88 -3.18 18.24
CA THR A 88 16.71 -2.08 17.72
C THR A 88 16.73 -2.09 16.19
N GLU A 89 16.89 -3.26 15.59
CA GLU A 89 16.92 -3.41 14.13
C GLU A 89 15.54 -3.15 13.49
N ILE A 90 14.43 -3.50 14.16
CA ILE A 90 13.06 -3.15 13.75
C ILE A 90 12.90 -1.63 13.64
N GLU A 91 13.36 -0.87 14.63
CA GLU A 91 13.28 0.60 14.61
C GLU A 91 14.15 1.21 13.51
N LEU A 92 15.31 0.60 13.21
CA LEU A 92 16.16 1.03 12.10
C LEU A 92 15.50 0.78 10.74
N ILE A 93 14.86 -0.38 10.55
CA ILE A 93 14.10 -0.68 9.33
C ILE A 93 12.90 0.28 9.18
N LYS A 94 12.19 0.58 10.28
CA LYS A 94 11.10 1.56 10.29
C LYS A 94 11.56 3.01 10.22
N SER A 95 12.87 3.28 10.21
CA SER A 95 13.36 4.64 10.27
C SER A 95 12.90 5.48 9.08
N ARG A 96 12.60 6.75 9.35
CA ARG A 96 12.17 7.71 8.32
C ARG A 96 13.23 7.91 7.25
N ALA A 97 14.51 7.82 7.61
CA ALA A 97 15.61 7.95 6.67
C ALA A 97 15.62 6.80 5.65
N LEU A 98 15.47 5.55 6.12
CA LEU A 98 15.41 4.38 5.25
C LEU A 98 14.17 4.42 4.36
N LEU A 99 12.98 4.63 4.95
CA LEU A 99 11.73 4.66 4.18
C LEU A 99 11.63 5.86 3.24
N GLY A 100 12.19 7.01 3.60
CA GLY A 100 12.31 8.17 2.71
C GLY A 100 13.13 7.83 1.47
N LYS A 101 14.27 7.16 1.66
CA LYS A 101 15.11 6.70 0.55
C LYS A 101 14.39 5.68 -0.34
N VAL A 102 13.62 4.75 0.25
CA VAL A 102 12.78 3.81 -0.52
C VAL A 102 11.75 4.56 -1.38
N VAL A 103 11.10 5.58 -0.80
CA VAL A 103 10.12 6.41 -1.52
C VAL A 103 10.76 7.14 -2.69
N ASP A 104 11.96 7.69 -2.51
CA ASP A 104 12.66 8.41 -3.57
C ASP A 104 13.19 7.45 -4.66
N ASP A 105 13.84 6.35 -4.28
CA ASP A 105 14.40 5.35 -5.20
C ASP A 105 13.33 4.70 -6.09
N LEU A 106 12.14 4.44 -5.54
CA LEU A 106 11.02 3.83 -6.25
C LEU A 106 9.97 4.85 -6.74
N GLN A 107 10.23 6.14 -6.54
CA GLN A 107 9.32 7.24 -6.88
C GLN A 107 7.88 7.03 -6.38
N LEU A 108 7.71 6.46 -5.18
CA LEU A 108 6.40 6.15 -4.60
C LEU A 108 5.57 7.41 -4.26
N ASN A 109 6.22 8.57 -4.32
CA ASN A 109 5.63 9.90 -4.19
C ASN A 109 5.03 10.43 -5.49
N VAL A 110 5.16 9.73 -6.63
CA VAL A 110 4.42 10.03 -7.86
C VAL A 110 3.26 9.04 -7.98
N LEU A 111 2.04 9.53 -7.75
CA LEU A 111 0.83 8.77 -7.99
C LEU A 111 0.42 8.95 -9.43
N GLN A 112 0.21 7.84 -10.13
CA GLN A 112 -0.34 7.79 -11.48
C GLN A 112 -1.42 6.71 -11.52
N LYS A 113 -2.66 7.08 -11.81
CA LYS A 113 -3.77 6.15 -11.92
C LYS A 113 -4.66 6.55 -13.09
N PRO A 114 -5.10 5.59 -13.92
CA PRO A 114 -6.18 5.87 -14.86
C PRO A 114 -7.46 6.21 -14.11
N ASP A 115 -8.24 7.14 -14.65
CA ASP A 115 -9.55 7.45 -14.08
C ASP A 115 -10.54 6.38 -14.55
N LEU A 116 -11.03 5.60 -13.60
CA LEU A 116 -11.90 4.46 -13.86
C LEU A 116 -13.34 4.83 -13.53
N PHE A 117 -14.28 4.29 -14.30
CA PHE A 117 -15.71 4.46 -14.00
C PHE A 117 -16.02 3.85 -12.61
N PRO A 118 -16.80 4.53 -11.74
CA PRO A 118 -17.08 4.04 -10.39
C PRO A 118 -17.73 2.65 -10.39
N VAL A 119 -17.47 1.88 -9.32
CA VAL A 119 -18.06 0.55 -9.05
C VAL A 119 -17.59 -0.55 -10.01
N ILE A 120 -17.81 -0.41 -11.32
CA ILE A 120 -17.51 -1.46 -12.31
C ILE A 120 -16.16 -1.28 -13.04
N GLY A 121 -15.65 -0.05 -13.15
CA GLY A 121 -14.44 0.26 -13.91
C GLY A 121 -13.20 -0.50 -13.43
N PRO A 122 -12.90 -0.57 -12.12
CA PRO A 122 -11.77 -1.36 -11.61
C PRO A 122 -11.82 -2.84 -11.96
N TYR A 123 -13.02 -3.43 -11.97
CA TYR A 123 -13.20 -4.82 -12.36
C TYR A 123 -12.91 -5.01 -13.85
N LEU A 124 -13.54 -4.21 -14.71
CA LEU A 124 -13.39 -4.29 -16.17
C LEU A 124 -11.96 -4.01 -16.62
N TYR A 125 -11.35 -2.96 -16.09
CA TYR A 125 -9.97 -2.59 -16.40
C TYR A 125 -8.98 -3.70 -16.03
N ARG A 126 -9.24 -4.42 -14.94
CA ARG A 126 -8.40 -5.54 -14.47
C ARG A 126 -8.62 -6.83 -15.27
N THR A 127 -9.85 -7.15 -15.65
CA THR A 127 -10.17 -8.38 -16.39
C THR A 127 -9.97 -8.25 -17.89
N PHE A 128 -9.74 -7.03 -18.39
CA PHE A 128 -9.44 -6.80 -19.79
C PHE A 128 -8.12 -7.48 -20.19
N ALA A 129 -8.25 -8.56 -20.96
CA ALA A 129 -7.14 -9.20 -21.64
C ALA A 129 -7.10 -8.69 -23.09
N PRO A 130 -6.10 -7.89 -23.48
CA PRO A 130 -5.99 -7.40 -24.84
C PRO A 130 -5.77 -8.58 -25.80
N GLY A 131 -6.58 -8.68 -26.85
CA GLY A 131 -6.42 -9.71 -27.89
C GLY A 131 -5.22 -9.48 -28.81
N GLN A 132 -4.66 -8.27 -28.82
CA GLN A 132 -3.43 -7.87 -29.51
C GLN A 132 -2.66 -6.88 -28.64
N ASP A 133 -1.33 -6.87 -28.73
CA ASP A 133 -0.51 -5.93 -27.98
C ASP A 133 -0.91 -4.48 -28.27
N GLY A 134 -1.28 -3.74 -27.22
CA GLY A 134 -1.72 -2.36 -27.32
C GLY A 134 -3.20 -2.14 -27.65
N ALA A 135 -4.01 -3.20 -27.77
CA ALA A 135 -5.45 -3.05 -27.89
C ALA A 135 -6.06 -2.39 -26.63
N LEU A 136 -6.98 -1.47 -26.83
CA LEU A 136 -7.69 -0.75 -25.77
C LEU A 136 -9.16 -1.17 -25.77
N ALA A 137 -9.77 -1.27 -24.59
CA ALA A 137 -11.19 -1.57 -24.46
C ALA A 137 -12.04 -0.47 -25.11
N GLU A 138 -13.16 -0.83 -25.73
CA GLU A 138 -14.11 0.15 -26.23
C GLU A 138 -14.86 0.81 -25.06
N PRO A 139 -15.07 2.14 -25.10
CA PRO A 139 -15.76 2.83 -24.03
C PRO A 139 -17.23 2.44 -23.99
N LEU A 140 -17.69 1.98 -22.82
CA LEU A 140 -19.11 1.72 -22.62
C LEU A 140 -19.88 3.04 -22.57
N TRP A 141 -21.05 3.06 -23.21
CA TRP A 141 -21.97 4.20 -23.24
C TRP A 141 -21.36 5.52 -23.73
N GLY A 142 -20.29 5.47 -24.52
CA GLY A 142 -19.63 6.67 -25.06
C GLY A 142 -18.83 7.48 -24.03
N LEU A 143 -18.61 6.94 -22.82
CA LEU A 143 -17.83 7.59 -21.77
C LEU A 143 -16.32 7.37 -22.01
N SER A 144 -15.75 8.15 -22.94
CA SER A 144 -14.36 8.00 -23.41
C SER A 144 -13.31 8.59 -22.47
N HIS A 145 -13.72 9.45 -21.52
CA HIS A 145 -12.82 10.02 -20.52
C HIS A 145 -12.36 9.01 -19.48
N TYR A 146 -13.17 7.98 -19.22
CA TYR A 146 -12.76 6.88 -18.37
C TYR A 146 -11.91 5.85 -19.12
N ALA A 147 -10.96 5.27 -18.40
CA ALA A 147 -10.26 4.07 -18.82
C ALA A 147 -11.10 2.83 -18.51
N TRP A 148 -11.27 1.97 -19.52
CA TRP A 148 -12.10 0.76 -19.46
C TRP A 148 -11.26 -0.51 -19.54
N GLY A 149 -10.02 -0.44 -20.02
CA GLY A 149 -9.10 -1.57 -20.13
C GLY A 149 -7.94 -1.32 -21.11
N GLY A 150 -6.73 -1.64 -20.66
CA GLY A 150 -5.50 -1.57 -21.48
C GLY A 150 -4.78 -0.23 -21.45
N GLU A 151 -5.42 0.85 -20.98
CA GLU A 151 -4.84 2.18 -20.95
C GLU A 151 -3.77 2.27 -19.86
N LYS A 152 -2.58 2.74 -20.21
CA LYS A 152 -1.44 2.82 -19.29
C LYS A 152 -0.73 4.15 -19.43
N ILE A 153 -0.32 4.69 -18.30
CA ILE A 153 0.55 5.85 -18.21
C ILE A 153 1.77 5.51 -17.35
N GLU A 154 2.93 5.95 -17.80
CA GLU A 154 4.19 5.87 -17.08
C GLU A 154 4.83 7.25 -17.01
N VAL A 155 4.66 7.91 -15.87
CA VAL A 155 5.28 9.19 -15.53
C VAL A 155 6.67 8.89 -14.95
N PHE A 156 7.71 9.30 -15.68
CA PHE A 156 9.09 9.12 -15.26
C PHE A 156 9.56 10.20 -14.29
N GLN A 157 9.10 11.44 -14.50
CA GLN A 157 9.44 12.57 -13.66
C GLN A 157 8.25 13.50 -13.52
N LEU A 158 7.99 13.96 -12.29
CA LEU A 158 7.01 14.98 -12.00
C LEU A 158 7.52 15.85 -10.86
N GLU A 159 7.83 17.09 -11.17
CA GLU A 159 8.16 18.14 -10.20
C GLU A 159 7.08 19.20 -10.27
N VAL A 160 6.54 19.56 -9.11
CA VAL A 160 5.48 20.55 -8.98
C VAL A 160 5.87 21.54 -7.88
N PRO A 161 5.41 22.81 -7.95
CA PRO A 161 5.59 23.77 -6.88
C PRO A 161 4.93 23.31 -5.58
N GLU A 162 5.34 23.88 -4.44
CA GLU A 162 4.86 23.44 -3.12
C GLU A 162 3.33 23.51 -2.94
N HIS A 163 2.66 24.42 -3.64
CA HIS A 163 1.21 24.59 -3.59
C HIS A 163 0.44 23.49 -4.34
N LEU A 164 1.10 22.77 -5.27
CA LEU A 164 0.51 21.63 -5.99
C LEU A 164 0.94 20.29 -5.39
N LEU A 165 1.78 20.28 -4.34
CA LEU A 165 2.17 19.04 -3.67
C LEU A 165 0.99 18.45 -2.91
N GLY A 166 0.60 17.24 -3.26
CA GLY A 166 -0.54 16.54 -2.70
C GLY A 166 -1.82 16.69 -3.51
N GLU A 167 -1.88 17.70 -4.39
CA GLU A 167 -3.05 17.99 -5.22
C GLU A 167 -3.24 16.94 -6.32
N LYS A 168 -4.50 16.71 -6.70
CA LYS A 168 -4.85 15.80 -7.80
C LYS A 168 -4.83 16.60 -9.09
N LEU A 169 -3.88 16.28 -9.96
CA LEU A 169 -3.78 16.84 -11.29
C LEU A 169 -4.43 15.89 -12.28
N THR A 170 -5.16 16.45 -13.25
CA THR A 170 -5.80 15.66 -14.30
C THR A 170 -4.95 15.71 -15.55
N LEU A 171 -4.51 14.55 -16.01
CA LEU A 171 -3.78 14.41 -17.27
C LEU A 171 -4.70 13.79 -18.31
N THR A 172 -5.02 14.56 -19.36
CA THR A 172 -5.85 14.09 -20.46
C THR A 172 -4.98 13.69 -21.64
N ALA A 173 -5.17 12.47 -22.13
CA ALA A 173 -4.52 11.98 -23.34
C ALA A 173 -5.07 12.73 -24.56
N GLY A 174 -4.18 13.28 -25.39
CA GLY A 174 -4.54 13.99 -26.61
C GLY A 174 -4.50 13.08 -27.84
N LYS A 175 -3.97 13.62 -28.95
CA LYS A 175 -3.57 12.82 -30.11
C LYS A 175 -2.48 11.81 -29.68
N PRO A 176 -2.22 10.74 -30.46
CA PRO A 176 -1.20 9.75 -30.13
C PRO A 176 0.14 10.40 -29.73
N GLY A 177 0.60 10.08 -28.51
CA GLY A 177 1.82 10.63 -27.94
C GLY A 177 1.76 12.08 -27.46
N GLN A 178 0.57 12.70 -27.42
CA GLN A 178 0.35 14.04 -26.86
C GLN A 178 -0.48 13.97 -25.59
N PHE A 179 -0.27 14.92 -24.68
CA PHE A 179 -1.03 15.04 -23.45
C PHE A 179 -1.17 16.50 -23.03
N VAL A 180 -2.16 16.75 -22.17
CA VAL A 180 -2.36 18.03 -21.50
C VAL A 180 -2.55 17.75 -20.01
N LEU A 181 -1.89 18.55 -19.17
CA LEU A 181 -1.99 18.47 -17.72
C LEU A 181 -2.80 19.67 -17.21
N TYR A 182 -3.76 19.38 -16.35
CA TYR A 182 -4.65 20.33 -15.71
C TYR A 182 -4.51 20.26 -14.19
N ASP A 183 -4.74 21.40 -13.55
CA ASP A 183 -4.92 21.48 -12.10
C ASP A 183 -6.32 21.00 -11.67
N SER A 184 -6.55 20.90 -10.37
CA SER A 184 -7.83 20.60 -9.73
C SER A 184 -8.98 21.50 -10.23
N ASP A 185 -8.71 22.78 -10.47
CA ASP A 185 -9.65 23.75 -11.04
C ASP A 185 -9.80 23.66 -12.58
N HIS A 186 -9.25 22.61 -13.21
CA HIS A 186 -9.23 22.41 -14.67
C HIS A 186 -8.48 23.52 -15.45
N ASN A 187 -7.62 24.26 -14.77
CA ASN A 187 -6.72 25.21 -15.42
C ASN A 187 -5.58 24.47 -16.09
N ARG A 188 -5.29 24.78 -17.36
CA ARG A 188 -4.21 24.15 -18.12
C ARG A 188 -2.85 24.55 -17.54
N LEU A 189 -2.12 23.58 -16.99
CA LEU A 189 -0.77 23.78 -16.46
C LEU A 189 0.27 23.70 -17.57
N LEU A 190 0.22 22.64 -18.39
CA LEU A 190 1.13 22.44 -19.51
C LEU A 190 0.54 21.45 -20.52
N GLY A 191 1.15 21.34 -21.69
CA GLY A 191 0.86 20.25 -22.63
C GLY A 191 2.05 20.00 -23.53
N GLY A 192 2.21 18.75 -23.95
CA GLY A 192 3.39 18.34 -24.69
C GLY A 192 3.30 16.95 -25.27
N ALA A 193 4.44 16.45 -25.73
CA ALA A 193 4.58 15.10 -26.25
C ALA A 193 5.29 14.18 -25.25
N VAL A 194 4.96 12.89 -25.29
CA VAL A 194 5.66 11.85 -24.51
C VAL A 194 7.13 11.75 -24.91
N ASN A 195 7.94 11.12 -24.06
CA ASN A 195 9.39 10.96 -24.22
C ASN A 195 10.18 12.28 -24.32
N ARG A 196 9.59 13.38 -23.84
CA ARG A 196 10.27 14.67 -23.71
C ARG A 196 10.00 15.25 -22.34
N VAL A 197 10.98 15.97 -21.82
CA VAL A 197 10.82 16.80 -20.64
C VAL A 197 10.07 18.06 -21.07
N ILE A 198 8.92 18.30 -20.47
CA ILE A 198 8.10 19.49 -20.68
C ILE A 198 8.10 20.29 -19.39
N GLU A 199 8.36 21.58 -19.48
CA GLU A 199 8.37 22.49 -18.34
C GLU A 199 7.49 23.70 -18.65
N GLY A 200 6.64 24.08 -17.70
CA GLY A 200 5.72 25.20 -17.83
C GLY A 200 4.97 25.46 -16.53
N ASN A 201 4.70 26.74 -16.23
CA ASN A 201 3.98 27.16 -15.02
C ASN A 201 4.59 26.61 -13.71
N GLY A 202 5.92 26.46 -13.65
CA GLY A 202 6.64 25.91 -12.49
C GLY A 202 6.51 24.39 -12.32
N VAL A 203 5.84 23.70 -13.25
CA VAL A 203 5.71 22.25 -13.30
C VAL A 203 6.63 21.68 -14.35
N LYS A 204 7.33 20.59 -14.02
CA LYS A 204 8.17 19.83 -14.94
C LYS A 204 7.73 18.38 -14.95
N ILE A 205 7.42 17.87 -16.14
CA ILE A 205 6.92 16.51 -16.31
C ILE A 205 7.64 15.80 -17.45
N GLN A 206 7.89 14.51 -17.27
CA GLN A 206 8.33 13.60 -18.31
C GLN A 206 7.49 12.33 -18.24
N ILE A 207 6.86 11.99 -19.36
CA ILE A 207 6.07 10.76 -19.53
C ILE A 207 6.87 9.82 -20.42
N ALA A 208 7.21 8.63 -19.92
CA ALA A 208 7.92 7.61 -20.68
C ALA A 208 6.98 6.91 -21.68
N ALA A 209 5.79 6.55 -21.23
CA ALA A 209 4.80 5.87 -22.06
C ALA A 209 3.38 6.38 -21.77
N LEU A 210 2.60 6.60 -22.82
CA LEU A 210 1.18 6.87 -22.76
C LEU A 210 0.48 6.03 -23.81
N LEU A 211 -0.22 5.00 -23.35
CA LEU A 211 -1.09 4.17 -24.16
C LEU A 211 -2.51 4.45 -23.72
N ALA A 212 -3.25 5.28 -24.45
CA ALA A 212 -4.59 5.69 -24.08
C ALA A 212 -5.38 6.13 -25.31
N ARG A 213 -6.71 6.12 -25.20
CA ARG A 213 -7.55 6.75 -26.21
C ARG A 213 -7.46 8.27 -26.06
N PRO A 214 -7.61 9.03 -27.17
CA PRO A 214 -7.77 10.47 -27.08
C PRO A 214 -8.96 10.83 -26.20
N GLY A 215 -8.74 11.73 -25.23
CA GLY A 215 -9.72 12.17 -24.25
C GLY A 215 -9.72 11.39 -22.94
N THR A 216 -8.96 10.29 -22.80
CA THR A 216 -8.89 9.55 -21.52
C THR A 216 -8.13 10.32 -20.46
N ASP A 217 -8.72 10.40 -19.27
CA ASP A 217 -8.16 11.10 -18.12
C ASP A 217 -7.39 10.16 -17.18
N PHE A 218 -6.33 10.71 -16.61
CA PHE A 218 -5.49 10.07 -15.62
C PHE A 218 -5.28 11.01 -14.44
N THR A 219 -5.57 10.55 -13.24
CA THR A 219 -5.15 11.24 -12.02
C THR A 219 -3.64 11.06 -11.83
N VAL A 220 -2.92 12.18 -11.83
CA VAL A 220 -1.51 12.25 -11.51
C VAL A 220 -1.31 13.18 -10.31
N SER A 221 -0.43 12.82 -9.38
CA SER A 221 -0.16 13.66 -8.22
C SER A 221 1.26 13.47 -7.70
N ARG A 222 1.90 14.56 -7.28
CA ARG A 222 3.18 14.53 -6.59
C ARG A 222 2.95 14.74 -5.10
N GLN A 223 3.19 13.70 -4.32
CA GLN A 223 3.08 13.71 -2.87
C GLN A 223 4.41 14.16 -2.23
N ARG A 224 4.35 14.65 -0.98
CA ARG A 224 5.56 14.97 -0.22
C ARG A 224 6.26 13.68 0.22
N THR A 225 7.56 13.56 -0.07
CA THR A 225 8.36 12.36 0.27
C THR A 225 8.18 11.95 1.74
N LEU A 226 8.26 12.89 2.68
CA LEU A 226 8.08 12.60 4.11
C LEU A 226 6.68 12.07 4.43
N GLY A 227 5.63 12.64 3.85
CA GLY A 227 4.26 12.18 4.04
C GLY A 227 4.06 10.77 3.49
N THR A 228 4.58 10.52 2.28
CA THR A 228 4.58 9.20 1.65
C THR A 228 5.37 8.19 2.47
N ALA A 229 6.53 8.55 3.01
CA ALA A 229 7.34 7.67 3.86
C ALA A 229 6.58 7.25 5.13
N LEU A 230 5.82 8.15 5.76
CA LEU A 230 4.96 7.83 6.90
C LEU A 230 3.81 6.88 6.52
N ILE A 231 3.21 7.05 5.35
CA ILE A 231 2.19 6.12 4.84
C ILE A 231 2.77 4.70 4.72
N TYR A 232 3.96 4.56 4.13
CA TYR A 232 4.62 3.26 3.99
C TYR A 232 5.14 2.72 5.32
N GLN A 233 5.57 3.58 6.25
CA GLN A 233 5.93 3.19 7.61
C GLN A 233 4.75 2.53 8.34
N ASN A 234 3.55 3.09 8.21
CA ASN A 234 2.34 2.56 8.83
C ASN A 234 1.83 1.28 8.15
N ARG A 235 2.09 1.12 6.84
CA ARG A 235 1.73 -0.09 6.08
C ARG A 235 2.71 -1.24 6.28
N LEU A 236 3.96 -0.94 6.64
CA LEU A 236 5.00 -1.94 6.89
C LEU A 236 4.77 -2.62 8.25
N LYS A 237 4.42 -3.90 8.20
CA LYS A 237 4.31 -4.75 9.37
C LYS A 237 5.64 -5.48 9.57
N ILE A 238 6.13 -5.47 10.80
CA ILE A 238 7.39 -6.12 11.18
C ILE A 238 7.15 -6.91 12.45
N ALA A 239 7.53 -8.19 12.44
CA ALA A 239 7.36 -9.11 13.56
C ALA A 239 8.63 -9.94 13.78
N GLU A 240 8.98 -10.20 15.03
CA GLU A 240 10.07 -11.12 15.39
C GLU A 240 9.51 -12.56 15.48
N ALA A 241 10.24 -13.56 14.97
CA ALA A 241 9.81 -14.97 14.99
C ALA A 241 9.63 -15.52 16.42
N GLY A 242 10.35 -14.95 17.39
CA GLY A 242 10.33 -15.27 18.80
C GLY A 242 11.36 -14.40 19.53
N ARG A 243 11.23 -14.22 20.84
CA ARG A 243 12.16 -13.37 21.62
C ARG A 243 13.60 -13.86 21.45
N ASP A 244 14.48 -12.97 21.01
CA ASP A 244 15.91 -13.23 20.78
C ASP A 244 16.19 -14.27 19.68
N SER A 245 15.23 -14.49 18.77
CA SER A 245 15.39 -15.43 17.65
C SER A 245 16.38 -14.95 16.60
N GLY A 246 16.63 -13.64 16.55
CA GLY A 246 17.40 -13.01 15.48
C GLY A 246 16.72 -13.11 14.12
N ILE A 247 15.43 -13.46 14.04
CA ILE A 247 14.69 -13.58 12.77
C ILE A 247 13.55 -12.56 12.78
N ILE A 248 13.55 -11.69 11.76
CA ILE A 248 12.51 -10.68 11.53
C ILE A 248 11.73 -11.03 10.26
N TYR A 249 10.40 -11.07 10.41
CA TYR A 249 9.45 -11.11 9.31
C TYR A 249 8.97 -9.70 8.97
N LEU A 250 8.99 -9.37 7.69
CA LEU A 250 8.51 -8.12 7.14
C LEU A 250 7.34 -8.44 6.22
N SER A 251 6.27 -7.65 6.29
CA SER A 251 5.19 -7.73 5.33
C SER A 251 4.60 -6.38 4.98
N ILE A 252 4.14 -6.26 3.74
CA ILE A 252 3.46 -5.06 3.24
C ILE A 252 2.30 -5.46 2.33
N GLU A 253 1.15 -4.81 2.55
CA GLU A 253 -0.06 -5.00 1.76
C GLU A 253 -0.16 -3.92 0.69
N ASP A 254 -0.52 -4.27 -0.55
CA ASP A 254 -0.75 -3.34 -1.66
C ASP A 254 -1.80 -3.89 -2.64
N GLN A 255 -2.49 -3.02 -3.37
CA GLN A 255 -3.41 -3.39 -4.45
C GLN A 255 -2.67 -3.96 -5.68
N ASP A 256 -1.37 -3.71 -5.79
CA ASP A 256 -0.50 -4.21 -6.84
C ASP A 256 0.58 -5.13 -6.24
N ALA A 257 0.54 -6.41 -6.58
CA ALA A 257 1.49 -7.42 -6.12
C ALA A 257 2.95 -7.11 -6.52
N GLN A 258 3.18 -6.57 -7.72
CA GLN A 258 4.51 -6.20 -8.17
C GLN A 258 5.04 -4.98 -7.41
N ARG A 259 4.16 -4.01 -7.12
CA ARG A 259 4.53 -2.87 -6.28
C ARG A 259 4.87 -3.30 -4.86
N ALA A 260 4.07 -4.18 -4.23
CA ALA A 260 4.37 -4.72 -2.91
C ALA A 260 5.74 -5.40 -2.86
N ASN A 261 6.03 -6.26 -3.84
CA ASN A 261 7.32 -6.94 -3.95
C ASN A 261 8.48 -5.95 -4.12
N ARG A 262 8.38 -5.00 -5.06
CA ARG A 262 9.44 -4.00 -5.29
C ARG A 262 9.75 -3.17 -4.04
N ILE A 263 8.72 -2.77 -3.30
CA ILE A 263 8.89 -2.01 -2.05
C ILE A 263 9.64 -2.84 -1.01
N LEU A 264 9.17 -4.06 -0.74
CA LEU A 264 9.73 -4.91 0.31
C LEU A 264 11.18 -5.35 -0.01
N ASP A 265 11.43 -5.64 -1.27
CA ASP A 265 12.74 -5.95 -1.82
C ASP A 265 13.71 -4.76 -1.68
N GLN A 266 13.25 -3.54 -1.98
CA GLN A 266 14.06 -2.32 -1.80
C GLN A 266 14.37 -2.03 -0.32
N ILE A 267 13.40 -2.17 0.57
CA ILE A 267 13.60 -2.05 2.03
C ILE A 267 14.69 -3.03 2.48
N SER A 268 14.56 -4.30 2.07
CA SER A 268 15.49 -5.36 2.46
C SER A 268 16.91 -5.09 1.97
N ARG A 269 17.07 -4.69 0.70
CA ARG A 269 18.37 -4.33 0.13
C ARG A 269 19.01 -3.13 0.82
N LEU A 270 18.24 -2.07 1.07
CA LEU A 270 18.77 -0.87 1.72
C LEU A 270 19.20 -1.15 3.15
N TYR A 271 18.42 -1.94 3.89
CA TYR A 271 18.78 -2.37 5.25
C TYR A 271 20.08 -3.17 5.26
N VAL A 272 20.17 -4.23 4.45
CA VAL A 272 21.37 -5.09 4.41
C VAL A 272 22.60 -4.27 4.02
N ARG A 273 22.47 -3.39 3.02
CA ARG A 273 23.56 -2.49 2.61
C ARG A 273 24.01 -1.57 3.75
N GLN A 274 23.06 -0.90 4.40
CA GLN A 274 23.35 0.00 5.52
C GLN A 274 24.00 -0.75 6.69
N ASN A 275 23.58 -1.99 6.95
CA ASN A 275 24.17 -2.80 8.00
C ASN A 275 25.63 -3.18 7.70
N VAL A 276 25.93 -3.57 6.46
CA VAL A 276 27.31 -3.87 6.03
C VAL A 276 28.20 -2.63 6.07
N GLU A 277 27.72 -1.49 5.59
CA GLU A 277 28.45 -0.21 5.64
C GLU A 277 28.76 0.19 7.09
N ARG A 278 27.77 0.11 7.98
CA ARG A 278 27.93 0.38 9.41
C ARG A 278 28.93 -0.57 10.07
N SER A 279 28.80 -1.87 9.83
CA SER A 279 29.72 -2.88 10.38
C SER A 279 31.17 -2.64 9.94
N SER A 280 31.36 -2.29 8.67
CA SER A 280 32.68 -1.99 8.10
C SER A 280 33.31 -0.74 8.72
N ALA A 281 32.51 0.33 8.90
CA ALA A 281 32.96 1.56 9.55
C ALA A 281 33.37 1.32 11.02
N GLU A 282 32.57 0.55 11.77
CA GLU A 282 32.89 0.18 13.14
C GLU A 282 34.18 -0.66 13.23
N ALA A 283 34.36 -1.64 12.35
CA ALA A 283 35.56 -2.47 12.32
C ALA A 283 36.84 -1.66 12.03
N ALA A 284 36.75 -0.73 11.08
CA ALA A 284 37.86 0.19 10.77
C ALA A 284 38.22 1.07 11.97
N GLN A 285 37.23 1.62 12.67
CA GLN A 285 37.44 2.46 13.86
C GLN A 285 38.05 1.66 15.02
N ARG A 286 37.60 0.42 15.24
CA ARG A 286 38.20 -0.49 16.24
C ARG A 286 39.66 -0.78 15.93
N LEU A 287 39.99 -1.10 14.68
CA LEU A 287 41.37 -1.33 14.26
C LEU A 287 42.25 -0.08 14.50
N GLN A 288 41.73 1.10 14.19
CA GLN A 288 42.44 2.36 14.43
C GLN A 288 42.69 2.61 15.92
N PHE A 289 41.69 2.36 16.77
CA PHE A 289 41.83 2.43 18.22
C PHE A 289 42.90 1.46 18.73
N LEU A 290 42.84 0.19 18.33
CA LEU A 290 43.84 -0.81 18.72
C LEU A 290 45.26 -0.39 18.30
N ARG A 291 45.41 0.14 17.07
CA ARG A 291 46.70 0.69 16.60
C ARG A 291 47.20 1.86 17.44
N SER A 292 46.31 2.74 17.92
CA SER A 292 46.71 3.86 18.80
C SER A 292 47.13 3.43 20.21
N GLN A 293 46.69 2.25 20.68
CA GLN A 293 47.02 1.73 22.01
C GLN A 293 48.32 0.88 22.02
N LEU A 294 48.74 0.35 20.86
CA LEU A 294 49.98 -0.44 20.73
C LEU A 294 51.25 0.25 21.28
N PRO A 295 51.49 1.56 21.07
CA PRO A 295 52.68 2.24 21.59
C PRO A 295 52.69 2.34 23.12
N ALA A 296 51.52 2.47 23.75
CA ALA A 296 51.37 2.58 25.21
C ALA A 296 51.67 1.24 25.90
N VAL A 297 51.23 0.12 25.30
CA VAL A 297 51.51 -1.23 25.81
C VAL A 297 52.98 -1.62 25.61
N ARG A 298 53.60 -1.23 24.49
CA ARG A 298 55.04 -1.46 24.26
C ARG A 298 55.92 -0.76 25.30
N LYS A 299 55.56 0.45 25.74
CA LYS A 299 56.29 1.19 26.78
C LYS A 299 56.15 0.62 28.21
N GLN A 300 55.19 -0.27 28.47
CA GLN A 300 55.00 -0.89 29.79
C GLN A 300 55.71 -2.25 29.91
N LEU A 301 56.27 -2.77 28.81
CA LEU A 301 56.97 -4.07 28.76
C LEU A 301 58.50 -3.92 28.65
N GLU A 302 59.02 -2.68 28.56
CA GLU A 302 60.43 -2.32 28.76
C GLU A 302 60.63 -1.76 30.17
#